data_AF-A0A6N9A3Z6-F1
#
_entry.id   AF-A0A6N9A3Z6-F1
#
_cell.length_a   1.000
_cell.length_b   1.000
_cell.length_c   1.000
_cell.angle_alpha   90.00
_cell.angle_beta   90.00
_cell.angle_gamma   90.00
#
_symmetry.space_group_name_H-M   'P 1'
#
loop_
_entity.id
_entity.type
_entity.pdbx_description
1 polymer ?
#
loop_
_entity_poly.entity_id
_entity_poly.type
_entity_poly.pdbx_seq_one_letter_code
_entity_poly.pdbx_strand_id
1 'polypeptide(L)'
;VWEPVESWVVAEAVRGEGGIARVADLPREDPPAPDVLDPGTDLAGPMAAVAEAAIRTREPTYRLDSVTGRAKTDAAAGEDSTTGAVPSLHTEAFAPPGLRPATGGFEWGSVVHEVLAAAGEGTTGDALIKLARDLLVEYERPVDSAGAPTELEALIAMVESVRGSEIWNRAMAAGERHAEIPFAVNAGPGPGRGDVIEGVIDLVFREAEKWVVADYKTDTGDDPDFMERVVRYRAQVDVYAQCWERLTGEEVAERVILFTSQGRTESW
;
A
#
# COMPACT_ATOMS: atom_id res chain seq x y z
N VAL A 1 -18.02 -15.22 14.08
CA VAL A 1 -17.75 -16.22 13.02
C VAL A 1 -18.37 -15.65 11.76
N TRP A 2 -17.56 -15.31 10.76
CA TRP A 2 -18.05 -14.78 9.49
C TRP A 2 -18.55 -15.95 8.65
N GLU A 3 -19.76 -15.83 8.10
CA GLU A 3 -20.31 -16.85 7.20
C GLU A 3 -20.08 -16.48 5.73
N PRO A 4 -19.88 -17.48 4.84
CA PRO A 4 -19.69 -17.25 3.41
C PRO A 4 -20.92 -16.60 2.78
N VAL A 5 -20.71 -15.74 1.76
CA VAL A 5 -21.78 -15.08 0.98
C VAL A 5 -22.83 -16.06 0.44
N GLU A 6 -22.44 -17.30 0.20
CA GLU A 6 -23.32 -18.38 -0.26
C GLU A 6 -24.44 -18.73 0.73
N SER A 7 -24.27 -18.48 2.04
CA SER A 7 -25.32 -18.70 3.04
C SER A 7 -26.46 -17.68 2.99
N TRP A 8 -26.27 -16.58 2.25
CA TRP A 8 -27.27 -15.51 2.07
C TRP A 8 -28.12 -15.72 0.82
N VAL A 9 -27.69 -16.62 -0.08
CA VAL A 9 -28.41 -16.93 -1.30
C VAL A 9 -29.39 -18.05 -0.99
N VAL A 10 -30.67 -17.70 -0.85
CA VAL A 10 -31.75 -18.68 -0.66
C VAL A 10 -31.77 -19.63 -1.86
N ALA A 11 -31.36 -20.88 -1.61
CA ALA A 11 -31.32 -21.94 -2.60
C ALA A 11 -32.73 -22.47 -2.89
N GLU A 12 -33.53 -21.72 -3.65
CA GLU A 12 -34.71 -22.28 -4.34
C GLU A 12 -34.66 -21.96 -5.83
N ALA A 13 -33.58 -22.41 -6.49
CA ALA A 13 -33.59 -22.61 -7.94
C ALA A 13 -34.34 -23.91 -8.25
N VAL A 14 -35.67 -23.83 -8.41
CA VAL A 14 -36.45 -24.91 -9.04
C VAL A 14 -35.92 -25.08 -10.48
N ARG A 15 -35.24 -26.20 -10.73
CA ARG A 15 -34.75 -26.58 -12.07
C ARG A 15 -35.95 -26.84 -12.99
N GLY A 16 -36.31 -25.84 -13.79
CA GLY A 16 -37.16 -26.00 -14.97
C GLY A 16 -36.29 -26.24 -16.21
N GLU A 17 -36.62 -27.26 -17.00
CA GLU A 17 -35.97 -27.56 -18.28
C GLU A 17 -36.05 -26.35 -19.22
N GLY A 18 -34.90 -25.72 -19.50
CA GLY A 18 -34.83 -24.52 -20.34
C GLY A 18 -34.00 -23.36 -19.78
N GLY A 19 -32.83 -23.65 -19.20
CA GLY A 19 -31.61 -22.83 -19.34
C GLY A 19 -31.59 -21.36 -18.93
N ILE A 20 -32.59 -20.81 -18.25
CA ILE A 20 -32.55 -19.44 -17.71
C ILE A 20 -33.22 -19.43 -16.34
N ALA A 21 -32.44 -19.18 -15.28
CA ALA A 21 -32.95 -19.03 -13.92
C ALA A 21 -33.88 -17.80 -13.87
N ARG A 22 -35.18 -18.02 -13.59
CA ARG A 22 -36.09 -16.92 -13.25
C ARG A 22 -35.68 -16.38 -11.89
N VAL A 23 -35.51 -15.06 -11.80
CA VAL A 23 -35.33 -14.33 -10.54
C VAL A 23 -36.35 -14.85 -9.54
N ALA A 24 -35.90 -15.26 -8.35
CA ALA A 24 -36.76 -15.73 -7.28
C ALA A 24 -37.90 -14.73 -7.07
N ASP A 25 -39.14 -15.20 -7.14
CA ASP A 25 -40.32 -14.43 -6.73
C ASP A 25 -40.24 -14.25 -5.21
N LEU A 26 -39.41 -13.31 -4.76
CA LEU A 26 -39.42 -12.84 -3.39
C LEU A 26 -40.78 -12.18 -3.17
N PRO A 27 -41.57 -12.60 -2.16
CA PRO A 27 -42.85 -11.97 -1.88
C PRO A 27 -42.62 -10.46 -1.72
N ARG A 28 -43.25 -9.67 -2.60
CA ARG A 28 -43.31 -8.22 -2.45
C ARG A 28 -44.25 -7.93 -1.29
N GLU A 29 -43.68 -7.78 -0.10
CA GLU A 29 -44.37 -7.06 0.96
C GLU A 29 -44.42 -5.59 0.57
N ASP A 30 -45.62 -5.03 0.48
CA ASP A 30 -45.77 -3.59 0.37
C ASP A 30 -45.09 -2.96 1.59
N PRO A 31 -44.24 -1.92 1.42
CA PRO A 31 -43.65 -1.25 2.55
C PRO A 31 -44.78 -0.76 3.47
N PRO A 32 -44.60 -0.79 4.80
CA PRO A 32 -45.61 -0.29 5.72
C PRO A 32 -45.99 1.13 5.31
N ALA A 33 -47.29 1.44 5.38
CA ALA A 33 -47.77 2.79 5.10
C ALA A 33 -46.95 3.78 5.94
N PRO A 34 -46.42 4.86 5.33
CA PRO A 34 -45.62 5.82 6.08
C PRO A 34 -46.45 6.37 7.23
N ASP A 35 -45.82 6.50 8.40
CA ASP A 35 -46.49 7.08 9.56
C ASP A 35 -47.05 8.45 9.18
N VAL A 36 -48.35 8.65 9.46
CA VAL A 36 -48.99 9.96 9.28
C VAL A 36 -48.39 10.89 10.34
N LEU A 37 -47.44 11.72 9.92
CA LEU A 37 -46.83 12.72 10.79
C LEU A 37 -47.91 13.72 11.23
N ASP A 38 -48.23 13.74 12.51
CA ASP A 38 -49.08 14.79 13.09
C ASP A 38 -48.30 16.12 12.99
N PRO A 39 -48.83 17.16 12.31
CA PRO A 39 -48.16 18.45 12.16
C PRO A 39 -47.91 19.19 13.50
N GLY A 40 -48.46 18.71 14.62
CA GLY A 40 -48.13 19.18 15.97
C GLY A 40 -46.98 18.43 16.66
N THR A 41 -46.38 17.41 16.02
CA THR A 41 -45.30 16.61 16.61
C THR A 41 -44.01 17.42 16.71
N ASP A 42 -43.44 17.52 17.91
CA ASP A 42 -42.10 18.10 18.09
C ASP A 42 -41.05 17.15 17.51
N LEU A 43 -40.59 17.48 16.30
CA LEU A 43 -39.56 16.72 15.60
C LEU A 43 -38.14 17.12 16.01
N ALA A 44 -37.95 18.10 16.89
CA ALA A 44 -36.61 18.58 17.25
C ALA A 44 -35.73 17.47 17.85
N GLY A 45 -36.29 16.67 18.76
CA GLY A 45 -35.58 15.53 19.39
C GLY A 45 -35.22 14.42 18.38
N PRO A 46 -36.18 13.88 17.62
CA PRO A 46 -35.91 12.90 16.57
C PRO A 46 -34.92 13.39 15.50
N MET A 47 -35.04 14.65 15.07
CA MET A 47 -34.11 15.23 14.10
C MET A 47 -32.70 15.39 14.67
N ALA A 48 -32.57 15.77 15.95
CA ALA A 48 -31.28 15.80 16.63
C ALA A 48 -30.66 14.40 16.74
N ALA A 49 -31.44 13.37 17.07
CA ALA A 49 -30.96 11.99 17.14
C ALA A 49 -30.53 11.43 15.77
N VAL A 50 -31.27 11.75 14.70
CA VAL A 50 -30.89 11.40 13.32
C VAL A 50 -29.63 12.16 12.90
N ALA A 51 -29.49 13.43 13.28
CA ALA A 51 -28.29 14.21 13.02
C ALA A 51 -27.06 13.64 13.77
N GLU A 52 -27.20 13.28 15.04
CA GLU A 52 -26.14 12.62 15.83
C GLU A 52 -25.76 11.24 15.25
N ALA A 53 -26.75 10.44 14.84
CA ALA A 53 -26.51 9.16 14.18
C ALA A 53 -25.78 9.36 12.84
N ALA A 54 -26.17 10.36 12.04
CA ALA A 54 -25.51 10.72 10.80
C ALA A 54 -24.10 11.30 11.00
N ILE A 55 -23.83 11.96 12.12
CA ILE A 55 -22.47 12.39 12.51
C ILE A 55 -21.62 11.17 12.85
N ARG A 56 -22.14 10.21 13.63
CA ARG A 56 -21.44 8.98 13.99
C ARG A 56 -21.12 8.08 12.79
N THR A 57 -21.98 8.03 11.77
CA THR A 57 -21.70 7.25 10.55
C THR A 57 -20.67 7.89 9.61
N ARG A 58 -20.34 9.18 9.80
CA ARG A 58 -19.28 9.87 9.05
C ARG A 58 -17.88 9.58 9.59
N GLU A 59 -17.79 8.92 10.74
CA GLU A 59 -16.53 8.58 11.36
C GLU A 59 -16.02 7.22 10.83
N PRO A 60 -14.84 7.18 10.18
CA PRO A 60 -14.28 5.94 9.64
C PRO A 60 -14.19 4.86 10.73
N THR A 61 -14.76 3.68 10.48
CA THR A 61 -14.73 2.57 11.46
C THR A 61 -13.35 1.94 11.63
N TYR A 62 -12.43 2.28 10.73
CA TYR A 62 -11.02 1.89 10.76
C TYR A 62 -10.13 3.11 10.62
N ARG A 63 -8.89 3.00 11.11
CA ARG A 63 -7.80 3.92 10.78
C ARG A 63 -6.90 3.22 9.77
N LEU A 64 -6.46 3.94 8.76
CA LEU A 64 -5.48 3.46 7.78
C LEU A 64 -4.13 4.09 8.12
N ASP A 65 -3.13 3.25 8.35
CA ASP A 65 -1.76 3.67 8.62
C ASP A 65 -0.83 3.06 7.57
N SER A 66 -0.03 3.90 6.90
CA SER A 66 1.01 3.40 6.00
C SER A 66 2.24 2.93 6.79
N VAL A 67 2.93 1.90 6.30
CA VAL A 67 4.20 1.45 6.91
C VAL A 67 5.23 2.58 6.93
N THR A 68 5.31 3.36 5.86
CA THR A 68 6.20 4.53 5.77
C THR A 68 5.85 5.62 6.79
N GLY A 69 4.57 5.82 7.09
CA GLY A 69 4.10 6.75 8.11
C GLY A 69 4.49 6.30 9.53
N ARG A 70 4.29 5.03 9.85
CA ARG A 70 4.65 4.47 11.17
C ARG A 70 6.14 4.53 11.45
N ALA A 71 6.97 4.13 10.47
CA ALA A 71 8.43 4.18 10.60
C ALA A 71 8.97 5.59 10.87
N LYS A 72 8.29 6.65 10.41
CA LYS A 72 8.63 8.04 10.72
C LYS A 72 8.19 8.47 12.12
N THR A 73 7.07 7.95 12.62
CA THR A 73 6.43 8.41 13.87
C THR A 73 7.03 7.74 15.11
N ASP A 74 7.33 6.44 15.04
CA ASP A 74 7.85 5.68 16.18
C ASP A 74 9.28 6.11 16.60
N ALA A 75 10.04 6.71 15.67
CA ALA A 75 11.35 7.29 15.96
C ALA A 75 11.27 8.64 16.72
N ALA A 76 10.21 9.43 16.48
CA ALA A 76 10.02 10.73 17.15
C ALA A 76 9.56 10.59 18.61
N ALA A 77 9.06 9.42 19.00
CA ALA A 77 8.61 9.13 20.37
C ALA A 77 9.76 8.80 21.35
N GLY A 78 11.01 8.91 20.92
CA GLY A 78 12.22 8.61 21.71
C GLY A 78 12.65 9.69 22.71
N GLU A 79 12.00 10.86 22.74
CA GLU A 79 12.31 11.93 23.71
C GLU A 79 11.04 12.39 24.44
N ASP A 80 11.00 12.06 25.73
CA ASP A 80 10.19 12.58 26.84
C ASP A 80 9.05 13.56 26.47
N SER A 81 7.78 13.10 26.49
CA SER A 81 6.60 13.97 26.67
C SER A 81 5.35 13.20 27.08
N THR A 82 5.11 13.19 28.39
CA THR A 82 3.78 13.10 28.98
C THR A 82 2.96 14.35 28.68
N THR A 83 2.31 14.43 27.52
CA THR A 83 1.14 15.32 27.30
C THR A 83 0.36 14.82 26.10
N GLY A 84 -0.90 14.46 26.33
CA GLY A 84 -1.84 13.99 25.31
C GLY A 84 -2.27 15.09 24.35
N ALA A 85 -1.43 15.39 23.37
CA ALA A 85 -1.81 16.11 22.16
C ALA A 85 -1.32 15.31 20.97
N VAL A 86 -2.23 14.55 20.36
CA VAL A 86 -1.99 13.84 19.10
C VAL A 86 -1.80 14.91 18.03
N PRO A 87 -0.63 15.04 17.38
CA PRO A 87 -0.51 15.93 16.24
C PRO A 87 -1.41 15.40 15.13
N SER A 88 -2.15 16.29 14.48
CA SER A 88 -2.96 15.96 13.31
C SER A 88 -2.04 15.43 12.21
N LEU A 89 -1.93 14.11 12.10
CA LEU A 89 -1.25 13.44 11.00
C LEU A 89 -2.07 13.70 9.74
N HIS A 90 -1.43 14.29 8.73
CA HIS A 90 -1.96 14.29 7.38
C HIS A 90 -2.11 12.83 6.95
N THR A 91 -3.35 12.38 6.87
CA THR A 91 -3.73 11.12 6.24
C THR A 91 -3.35 11.19 4.77
N GLU A 92 -2.17 10.71 4.41
CA GLU A 92 -1.92 10.32 3.03
C GLU A 92 -2.62 8.99 2.81
N ALA A 93 -3.93 9.09 2.58
CA ALA A 93 -4.75 8.00 2.09
C ALA A 93 -4.15 7.48 0.79
N PHE A 94 -4.23 6.17 0.55
CA PHE A 94 -3.98 5.52 -0.73
C PHE A 94 -4.51 6.38 -1.89
N ALA A 95 -3.61 7.13 -2.51
CA ALA A 95 -3.88 7.71 -3.81
C ALA A 95 -3.74 6.58 -4.82
N PRO A 96 -4.72 6.37 -5.72
CA PRO A 96 -4.49 5.53 -6.89
C PRO A 96 -3.23 6.01 -7.62
N PRO A 97 -2.60 5.19 -8.49
CA PRO A 97 -1.25 5.41 -9.04
C PRO A 97 -0.95 6.75 -9.75
N GLY A 98 -1.85 7.75 -9.77
CA GLY A 98 -1.63 9.07 -10.34
C GLY A 98 -1.98 10.26 -9.44
N LEU A 99 -2.09 10.10 -8.11
CA LEU A 99 -2.45 11.22 -7.20
C LEU A 99 -1.58 11.35 -5.94
N ARG A 100 -0.30 10.99 -6.02
CA ARG A 100 0.64 11.19 -4.91
C ARG A 100 1.20 12.62 -4.93
N PRO A 101 1.28 13.33 -3.80
CA PRO A 101 1.73 14.72 -3.77
C PRO A 101 3.22 14.85 -4.13
N ALA A 102 3.49 15.82 -5.00
CA ALA A 102 4.81 16.19 -5.48
C ALA A 102 5.73 16.64 -4.35
N THR A 103 6.57 15.73 -3.85
CA THR A 103 7.81 16.07 -3.16
C THR A 103 8.93 15.48 -3.99
N GLY A 104 9.83 16.32 -4.54
CA GLY A 104 10.72 15.91 -5.64
C GLY A 104 11.68 14.73 -5.37
N GLY A 105 11.84 14.26 -4.12
CA GLY A 105 12.54 13.00 -3.82
C GLY A 105 11.65 11.76 -3.95
N PHE A 106 10.34 11.92 -3.75
CA PHE A 106 9.34 10.86 -3.83
C PHE A 106 9.04 10.45 -5.28
N GLU A 107 9.00 11.42 -6.19
CA GLU A 107 8.79 11.16 -7.63
C GLU A 107 9.96 10.37 -8.23
N TRP A 108 11.21 10.77 -7.96
CA TRP A 108 12.38 10.02 -8.39
C TRP A 108 12.37 8.58 -7.85
N GLY A 109 12.10 8.42 -6.55
CA GLY A 109 11.98 7.10 -5.93
C GLY A 109 10.93 6.23 -6.61
N SER A 110 9.75 6.80 -6.89
CA SER A 110 8.65 6.09 -7.56
C SER A 110 9.03 5.67 -8.98
N VAL A 111 9.68 6.52 -9.77
CA VAL A 111 10.17 6.17 -11.11
C VAL A 111 11.21 5.03 -11.03
N VAL A 112 12.15 5.09 -10.09
CA VAL A 112 13.16 4.03 -9.91
C VAL A 112 12.48 2.70 -9.59
N HIS A 113 11.54 2.70 -8.64
CA HIS A 113 10.77 1.54 -8.21
C HIS A 113 10.01 0.90 -9.39
N GLU A 114 9.26 1.70 -10.15
CA GLU A 114 8.50 1.19 -11.30
C GLU A 114 9.39 0.63 -12.43
N VAL A 115 10.52 1.28 -12.73
CA VAL A 115 11.47 0.76 -13.73
C VAL A 115 12.12 -0.52 -13.24
N LEU A 116 12.44 -0.63 -11.95
CA LEU A 116 12.96 -1.87 -11.35
C LEU A 116 11.90 -2.98 -11.36
N ALA A 117 10.64 -2.69 -11.07
CA ALA A 117 9.56 -3.67 -11.15
C ALA A 117 9.45 -4.25 -12.57
N ALA A 118 9.35 -3.37 -13.58
CA ALA A 118 9.29 -3.78 -14.99
C ALA A 118 10.55 -4.55 -15.43
N ALA A 119 11.72 -4.17 -14.94
CA ALA A 119 12.97 -4.90 -15.16
C ALA A 119 12.93 -6.32 -14.54
N GLY A 120 12.36 -6.46 -13.34
CA GLY A 120 12.21 -7.74 -12.65
C GLY A 120 11.21 -8.68 -13.33
N GLU A 121 10.25 -8.13 -14.07
CA GLU A 121 9.32 -8.86 -14.94
C GLU A 121 9.90 -9.23 -16.31
N GLY A 122 11.10 -8.72 -16.64
CA GLY A 122 11.84 -9.09 -17.86
C GLY A 122 11.88 -8.01 -18.94
N THR A 123 11.39 -6.80 -18.67
CA THR A 123 11.55 -5.66 -19.59
C THR A 123 13.02 -5.28 -19.69
N THR A 124 13.57 -5.22 -20.92
CA THR A 124 15.01 -5.00 -21.15
C THR A 124 15.27 -4.14 -22.39
N GLY A 125 16.51 -3.67 -22.54
CA GLY A 125 16.97 -2.93 -23.72
C GLY A 125 16.14 -1.68 -24.02
N ASP A 126 15.86 -1.44 -25.31
CA ASP A 126 15.12 -0.27 -25.78
C ASP A 126 13.72 -0.15 -25.17
N ALA A 127 13.07 -1.27 -24.81
CA ALA A 127 11.75 -1.25 -24.19
C ALA A 127 11.81 -0.64 -22.79
N LEU A 128 12.84 -1.01 -22.00
CA LEU A 128 13.06 -0.45 -20.67
C LEU A 128 13.42 1.03 -20.73
N ILE A 129 14.25 1.44 -21.69
CA ILE A 129 14.63 2.84 -21.88
C ILE A 129 13.42 3.70 -22.25
N LYS A 130 12.51 3.20 -23.09
CA LYS A 130 11.26 3.89 -23.43
C LYS A 130 10.35 4.04 -22.22
N LEU A 131 10.14 2.96 -21.48
CA LEU A 131 9.36 2.99 -20.23
C LEU A 131 9.94 4.01 -19.24
N ALA A 132 11.24 3.96 -18.99
CA ALA A 132 11.93 4.88 -18.08
C ALA A 132 11.74 6.34 -18.52
N ARG A 133 11.82 6.63 -19.83
CA ARG A 133 11.55 7.96 -20.36
C ARG A 133 10.10 8.38 -20.12
N ASP A 134 9.15 7.51 -20.43
CA ASP A 134 7.72 7.81 -20.31
C ASP A 134 7.35 8.08 -18.84
N LEU A 135 7.86 7.27 -17.91
CA LEU A 135 7.69 7.45 -16.47
C LEU A 135 8.32 8.74 -15.96
N LEU A 136 9.53 9.10 -16.40
CA LEU A 136 10.12 10.39 -16.03
C LEU A 136 9.23 11.57 -16.46
N VAL A 137 8.60 11.50 -17.64
CA VAL A 137 7.67 12.55 -18.10
C VAL A 137 6.36 12.52 -17.30
N GLU A 138 5.81 11.34 -17.03
CA GLU A 138 4.58 11.15 -16.25
C GLU A 138 4.71 11.70 -14.82
N TYR A 139 5.86 11.47 -14.19
CA TYR A 139 6.21 12.00 -12.87
C TYR A 139 6.75 13.44 -12.90
N GLU A 140 6.52 14.17 -14.00
CA GLU A 140 6.88 15.59 -14.18
C GLU A 140 8.36 15.92 -13.89
N ARG A 141 9.26 14.96 -14.16
CA ARG A 141 10.69 15.13 -13.93
C ARG A 141 11.31 16.15 -14.90
N PRO A 142 12.44 16.78 -14.55
CA PRO A 142 13.05 17.81 -15.37
C PRO A 142 13.32 17.35 -16.81
N VAL A 143 12.89 18.16 -17.78
CA VAL A 143 13.16 17.97 -19.21
C VAL A 143 14.02 19.10 -19.75
N ASP A 144 14.78 18.81 -20.80
CA ASP A 144 15.57 19.81 -21.53
C ASP A 144 14.70 20.64 -22.50
N SER A 145 15.33 21.53 -23.25
CA SER A 145 14.65 22.39 -24.24
C SER A 145 14.03 21.62 -25.41
N ALA A 146 14.41 20.37 -25.63
CA ALA A 146 13.83 19.47 -26.62
C ALA A 146 12.73 18.57 -26.04
N GLY A 147 12.43 18.68 -24.74
CA GLY A 147 11.45 17.86 -24.03
C GLY A 147 11.98 16.47 -23.65
N ALA A 148 13.29 16.25 -23.69
CA ALA A 148 13.89 14.99 -23.25
C ALA A 148 14.18 15.01 -21.74
N PRO A 149 13.84 13.95 -20.98
CA PRO A 149 14.16 13.88 -19.55
C PRO A 149 15.67 13.94 -19.30
N THR A 150 16.10 14.90 -18.47
CA THR A 150 17.53 15.13 -18.21
C THR A 150 18.16 14.05 -17.32
N GLU A 151 17.35 13.33 -16.57
CA GLU A 151 17.78 12.32 -15.61
C GLU A 151 17.77 10.89 -16.17
N LEU A 152 17.39 10.70 -17.44
CA LEU A 152 17.24 9.38 -18.06
C LEU A 152 18.54 8.55 -18.01
N GLU A 153 19.68 9.15 -18.32
CA GLU A 153 20.96 8.45 -18.29
C GLU A 153 21.33 7.99 -16.87
N ALA A 154 21.10 8.85 -15.87
CA ALA A 154 21.35 8.53 -14.47
C ALA A 154 20.45 7.41 -13.96
N LEU A 155 19.16 7.43 -14.34
CA LEU A 155 18.19 6.40 -14.01
C LEU A 155 18.59 5.04 -14.58
N ILE A 156 18.95 4.99 -15.87
CA ILE A 156 19.38 3.75 -16.52
C ILE A 156 20.68 3.22 -15.88
N ALA A 157 21.64 4.10 -15.59
CA ALA A 157 22.87 3.70 -14.92
C ALA A 157 22.60 3.12 -13.52
N MET A 158 21.67 3.70 -12.75
CA MET A 158 21.26 3.19 -11.45
C MET A 158 20.58 1.82 -11.56
N VAL A 159 19.65 1.66 -12.50
CA VAL A 159 18.96 0.38 -12.74
C VAL A 159 19.94 -0.72 -13.12
N GLU A 160 20.93 -0.43 -13.98
CA GLU A 160 21.95 -1.40 -14.35
C GLU A 160 22.92 -1.72 -13.18
N SER A 161 23.20 -0.75 -12.30
CA SER A 161 23.92 -1.02 -11.03
C SER A 161 23.14 -1.99 -10.14
N VAL A 162 21.83 -1.78 -9.96
CA VAL A 162 20.95 -2.68 -9.22
C VAL A 162 20.92 -4.07 -9.86
N ARG A 163 20.82 -4.16 -11.18
CA ARG A 163 20.84 -5.44 -11.92
C ARG A 163 22.14 -6.21 -11.74
N GLY A 164 23.26 -5.52 -11.52
CA GLY A 164 24.54 -6.12 -11.20
C GLY A 164 24.67 -6.62 -9.76
N SER A 165 23.74 -6.27 -8.87
CA SER A 165 23.81 -6.62 -7.45
C SER A 165 23.56 -8.11 -7.18
N GLU A 166 24.13 -8.62 -6.09
CA GLU A 166 23.92 -10.00 -5.66
C GLU A 166 22.44 -10.29 -5.35
N ILE A 167 21.77 -9.38 -4.63
CA ILE A 167 20.37 -9.55 -4.26
C ILE A 167 19.45 -9.63 -5.50
N TRP A 168 19.70 -8.82 -6.52
CA TRP A 168 18.96 -8.87 -7.76
C TRP A 168 19.14 -10.21 -8.48
N ASN A 169 20.39 -10.68 -8.56
CA ASN A 169 20.69 -11.97 -9.20
C ASN A 169 20.03 -13.14 -8.47
N ARG A 170 20.02 -13.13 -7.13
CA ARG A 170 19.29 -14.11 -6.31
C ARG A 170 17.79 -14.09 -6.61
N ALA A 171 17.19 -12.90 -6.62
CA ALA A 171 15.76 -12.74 -6.91
C ALA A 171 15.38 -13.21 -8.32
N MET A 172 16.18 -12.88 -9.33
CA MET A 172 15.92 -13.32 -10.71
C MET A 172 16.08 -14.83 -10.93
N ALA A 173 16.91 -15.48 -10.11
CA ALA A 173 17.09 -16.94 -10.12
C ALA A 173 15.99 -17.69 -9.34
N ALA A 174 15.24 -17.00 -8.48
CA ALA A 174 14.17 -17.60 -7.70
C ALA A 174 13.01 -18.08 -8.59
N GLY A 175 12.47 -19.26 -8.27
CA GLY A 175 11.33 -19.83 -8.98
C GLY A 175 10.03 -19.06 -8.73
N GLU A 176 9.97 -18.30 -7.64
CA GLU A 176 8.86 -17.42 -7.31
C GLU A 176 9.41 -16.10 -6.78
N ARG A 177 8.92 -15.00 -7.36
CA ARG A 177 9.23 -13.63 -6.98
C ARG A 177 8.06 -12.72 -7.32
N HIS A 178 7.94 -11.64 -6.57
CA HIS A 178 6.94 -10.61 -6.77
C HIS A 178 7.59 -9.25 -6.52
N ALA A 179 7.24 -8.24 -7.33
CA ALA A 179 7.75 -6.89 -7.20
C ALA A 179 6.57 -5.89 -7.14
N GLU A 180 6.76 -4.77 -6.43
CA GLU A 180 5.74 -3.72 -6.25
C GLU A 180 4.37 -4.27 -5.81
N ILE A 181 4.35 -5.18 -4.83
CA ILE A 181 3.10 -5.80 -4.38
C ILE A 181 2.43 -4.94 -3.32
N PRO A 182 1.24 -4.36 -3.59
CA PRO A 182 0.46 -3.67 -2.58
C PRO A 182 -0.17 -4.67 -1.61
N PHE A 183 -0.24 -4.30 -0.34
CA PHE A 183 -0.89 -5.10 0.69
C PHE A 183 -1.67 -4.24 1.68
N ALA A 184 -2.63 -4.87 2.36
CA ALA A 184 -3.31 -4.32 3.52
C ALA A 184 -3.55 -5.41 4.56
N VAL A 185 -3.21 -5.15 5.81
CA VAL A 185 -3.34 -6.08 6.94
C VAL A 185 -4.07 -5.39 8.08
N ASN A 186 -5.12 -6.03 8.59
CA ASN A 186 -5.79 -5.56 9.80
C ASN A 186 -4.88 -5.77 11.02
N ALA A 187 -4.32 -4.72 11.62
CA ALA A 187 -3.40 -4.79 12.77
C ALA A 187 -4.05 -5.28 14.08
N GLY A 188 -5.37 -5.50 14.10
CA GLY A 188 -6.12 -5.93 15.26
C GLY A 188 -6.87 -4.77 15.95
N PRO A 189 -7.58 -5.04 17.05
CA PRO A 189 -8.30 -4.02 17.79
C PRO A 189 -7.31 -3.15 18.59
N GLY A 190 -6.95 -1.99 18.07
CA GLY A 190 -6.34 -0.93 18.85
C GLY A 190 -7.33 -0.35 19.86
N PRO A 191 -6.90 0.52 20.79
CA PRO A 191 -7.80 1.23 21.70
C PRO A 191 -8.69 2.19 20.89
N GLY A 192 -9.82 1.67 20.40
CA GLY A 192 -10.92 2.44 19.82
C GLY A 192 -11.42 1.99 18.46
N ARG A 193 -10.58 1.47 17.55
CA ARG A 193 -10.95 1.11 16.15
C ARG A 193 -10.00 0.05 15.58
N GLY A 194 -10.44 -0.69 14.56
CA GLY A 194 -9.55 -1.61 13.83
C GLY A 194 -8.53 -0.80 13.03
N ASP A 195 -7.25 -0.95 13.32
CA ASP A 195 -6.20 -0.29 12.55
C ASP A 195 -5.84 -1.18 11.34
N VAL A 196 -5.73 -0.59 10.16
CA VAL A 196 -5.29 -1.27 8.92
C VAL A 196 -3.91 -0.73 8.58
N ILE A 197 -2.94 -1.62 8.43
CA ILE A 197 -1.61 -1.31 7.92
C ILE A 197 -1.62 -1.54 6.42
N GLU A 198 -1.16 -0.55 5.65
CA GLU A 198 -0.96 -0.69 4.21
C GLU A 198 0.47 -0.34 3.79
N GLY A 199 0.87 -0.89 2.66
CA GLY A 199 2.16 -0.60 2.04
C GLY A 199 2.31 -1.29 0.69
N VAL A 200 3.49 -1.10 0.10
CA VAL A 200 3.92 -1.76 -1.12
C VAL A 200 5.29 -2.39 -0.82
N ILE A 201 5.43 -3.67 -1.12
CA ILE A 201 6.71 -4.40 -0.98
C ILE A 201 7.41 -4.34 -2.33
N ASP A 202 8.57 -3.69 -2.37
CA ASP A 202 9.35 -3.48 -3.60
C ASP A 202 9.77 -4.81 -4.24
N LEU A 203 10.26 -5.75 -3.43
CA LEU A 203 10.65 -7.08 -3.89
C LEU A 203 10.50 -8.14 -2.78
N VAL A 204 9.91 -9.27 -3.14
CA VAL A 204 9.88 -10.48 -2.30
C VAL A 204 10.09 -11.71 -3.18
N PHE A 205 10.96 -12.62 -2.76
CA PHE A 205 11.27 -13.82 -3.53
C PHE A 205 11.56 -15.03 -2.65
N ARG A 206 11.39 -16.22 -3.22
CA ARG A 206 11.51 -17.49 -2.50
C ARG A 206 12.80 -18.22 -2.90
N GLU A 207 13.68 -18.40 -1.93
CA GLU A 207 14.95 -19.15 -2.07
C GLU A 207 14.98 -20.30 -1.07
N ALA A 208 15.21 -21.54 -1.52
CA ALA A 208 15.30 -22.73 -0.67
C ALA A 208 14.15 -22.86 0.37
N GLU A 209 12.90 -22.64 -0.08
CA GLU A 209 11.68 -22.66 0.73
C GLU A 209 11.55 -21.56 1.80
N LYS A 210 12.40 -20.53 1.74
CA LYS A 210 12.36 -19.38 2.63
C LYS A 210 12.12 -18.11 1.85
N TRP A 211 11.36 -17.19 2.44
CA TRP A 211 11.11 -15.88 1.83
C TRP A 211 12.22 -14.90 2.19
N VAL A 212 12.60 -14.10 1.20
CA VAL A 212 13.47 -12.94 1.34
C VAL A 212 12.66 -11.72 0.94
N VAL A 213 12.59 -10.73 1.83
CA VAL A 213 11.92 -9.45 1.57
C VAL A 213 12.99 -8.37 1.42
N ALA A 214 12.91 -7.60 0.34
CA ALA A 214 13.85 -6.54 0.02
C ALA A 214 13.10 -5.22 -0.25
N ASP A 215 13.73 -4.12 0.17
CA ASP A 215 13.28 -2.76 -0.10
C ASP A 215 14.43 -1.94 -0.71
N TYR A 216 14.11 -1.11 -1.71
CA TYR A 216 15.02 -0.26 -2.45
C TYR A 216 14.99 1.16 -1.90
N LYS A 217 16.15 1.65 -1.47
CA LYS A 217 16.33 3.04 -1.04
C LYS A 217 17.13 3.82 -2.06
N THR A 218 16.60 4.98 -2.46
CA THR A 218 17.19 5.85 -3.49
C THR A 218 17.99 7.02 -2.93
N ASP A 219 18.00 7.22 -1.61
CA ASP A 219 18.78 8.29 -1.01
C ASP A 219 20.30 8.05 -1.14
N THR A 220 21.05 9.15 -1.26
CA THR A 220 22.51 9.14 -1.41
C THR A 220 23.21 8.78 -0.12
N GLY A 221 22.61 9.12 1.03
CA GLY A 221 23.14 8.82 2.37
C GLY A 221 24.45 9.51 2.70
N ASP A 222 24.73 10.66 2.08
CA ASP A 222 25.92 11.48 2.29
C ASP A 222 25.77 12.50 3.43
N ASP A 223 24.58 12.58 4.03
CA ASP A 223 24.24 13.46 5.13
C ASP A 223 24.39 12.78 6.51
N PRO A 224 24.57 13.56 7.59
CA PRO A 224 24.83 13.02 8.93
C PRO A 224 23.66 12.23 9.53
N ASP A 225 22.43 12.43 9.06
CA ASP A 225 21.23 11.78 9.59
C ASP A 225 20.97 10.42 8.92
N PHE A 226 21.82 10.01 7.97
CA PHE A 226 21.64 8.77 7.22
C PHE A 226 21.54 7.55 8.13
N MET A 227 22.37 7.45 9.17
CA MET A 227 22.33 6.31 10.10
C MET A 227 21.01 6.21 10.88
N GLU A 228 20.39 7.35 11.21
CA GLU A 228 19.07 7.34 11.84
C GLU A 228 18.00 6.85 10.84
N ARG A 229 18.11 7.25 9.56
CA ARG A 229 17.23 6.73 8.51
C ARG A 229 17.40 5.24 8.28
N VAL A 230 18.64 4.71 8.33
CA VAL A 230 18.87 3.25 8.23
C VAL A 230 18.09 2.49 9.29
N VAL A 231 18.06 2.97 10.54
CA VAL A 231 17.25 2.34 11.61
C VAL A 231 15.77 2.32 11.25
N ARG A 232 15.23 3.42 10.71
CA ARG A 232 13.83 3.51 10.26
C ARG A 232 13.54 2.59 9.07
N TYR A 233 14.46 2.49 8.12
CA TYR A 233 14.34 1.59 6.98
C TYR A 233 14.32 0.12 7.43
N ARG A 234 15.14 -0.25 8.41
CA ARG A 234 15.12 -1.60 8.98
C ARG A 234 13.77 -1.92 9.62
N ALA A 235 13.26 -1.02 10.46
CA ALA A 235 11.94 -1.17 11.07
C ALA A 235 10.82 -1.30 10.02
N GLN A 236 10.91 -0.56 8.91
CA GLN A 236 9.97 -0.68 7.79
C GLN A 236 10.01 -2.08 7.15
N VAL A 237 11.20 -2.61 6.83
CA VAL A 237 11.32 -3.96 6.24
C VAL A 237 10.91 -5.05 7.23
N ASP A 238 11.14 -4.85 8.53
CA ASP A 238 10.63 -5.74 9.58
C ASP A 238 9.09 -5.81 9.56
N VAL A 239 8.41 -4.68 9.36
CA VAL A 239 6.95 -4.63 9.22
C VAL A 239 6.49 -5.33 7.94
N TYR A 240 7.19 -5.14 6.82
CA TYR A 240 6.90 -5.87 5.58
C TYR A 240 7.00 -7.38 5.75
N ALA A 241 8.06 -7.86 6.39
CA ALA A 241 8.22 -9.27 6.68
C ALA A 241 7.08 -9.81 7.56
N GLN A 242 6.72 -9.11 8.64
CA GLN A 242 5.60 -9.51 9.50
C GLN A 242 4.25 -9.53 8.75
N CYS A 243 4.02 -8.56 7.87
CA CYS A 243 2.80 -8.51 7.05
C CYS A 243 2.77 -9.67 6.04
N TRP A 244 3.90 -9.97 5.40
CA TRP A 244 4.03 -11.08 4.48
C TRP A 244 3.77 -12.42 5.17
N GLU A 245 4.41 -12.66 6.32
CA GLU A 245 4.22 -13.87 7.14
C GLU A 245 2.77 -14.03 7.56
N ARG A 246 2.11 -12.93 7.93
CA ARG A 246 0.71 -12.96 8.34
C ARG A 246 -0.25 -13.22 7.19
N LEU A 247 0.04 -12.71 5.99
CA LEU A 247 -0.81 -12.87 4.81
C LEU A 247 -0.65 -14.25 4.18
N THR A 248 0.56 -14.78 4.14
CA THR A 248 0.89 -16.04 3.47
C THR A 248 0.92 -17.24 4.41
N GLY A 249 1.20 -17.02 5.71
CA GLY A 249 1.48 -18.07 6.67
C GLY A 249 2.90 -18.66 6.55
N GLU A 250 3.77 -18.08 5.72
CA GLU A 250 5.12 -18.57 5.44
C GLU A 250 6.20 -17.64 6.02
N GLU A 251 7.27 -18.22 6.56
CA GLU A 251 8.35 -17.50 7.26
C GLU A 251 9.24 -16.67 6.31
N VAL A 252 9.59 -15.44 6.73
CA VAL A 252 10.58 -14.59 6.08
C VAL A 252 11.92 -14.72 6.81
N ALA A 253 12.86 -15.38 6.13
CA ALA A 253 14.16 -15.73 6.71
C ALA A 253 15.22 -14.64 6.58
N GLU A 254 15.07 -13.72 5.64
CA GLU A 254 16.03 -12.64 5.40
C GLU A 254 15.30 -11.35 5.01
N ARG A 255 15.76 -10.25 5.58
CA ARG A 255 15.29 -8.89 5.31
C ARG A 255 16.44 -8.10 4.72
N VAL A 256 16.17 -7.38 3.66
CA VAL A 256 17.23 -6.73 2.86
C VAL A 256 16.86 -5.28 2.56
N ILE A 257 17.84 -4.40 2.69
CA ILE A 257 17.79 -3.04 2.15
C ILE A 257 18.87 -2.92 1.08
N LEU A 258 18.49 -2.48 -0.11
CA LEU A 258 19.44 -2.11 -1.17
C LEU A 258 19.43 -0.60 -1.37
N PHE A 259 20.55 0.04 -1.03
CA PHE A 259 20.80 1.46 -1.29
C PHE A 259 21.27 1.61 -2.74
N THR A 260 20.31 1.88 -3.64
CA THR A 260 20.49 1.92 -5.10
C THR A 260 21.55 2.93 -5.54
N SER A 261 21.58 4.12 -4.93
CA SER A 261 22.58 5.17 -5.18
C SER A 261 24.00 4.80 -4.71
N GLN A 262 24.12 3.88 -3.74
CA GLN A 262 25.40 3.45 -3.17
C GLN A 262 25.88 2.10 -3.73
N GLY A 263 25.01 1.34 -4.42
CA GLY A 263 25.25 -0.05 -4.80
C GLY A 263 25.51 -0.95 -3.58
N ARG A 264 24.98 -0.59 -2.41
CA ARG A 264 25.28 -1.22 -1.11
C ARG A 264 24.05 -1.94 -0.59
N THR A 265 24.26 -3.14 -0.05
CA THR A 265 23.19 -3.96 0.55
C THR A 265 23.43 -4.13 2.05
N GLU A 266 22.38 -4.08 2.84
CA GLU A 266 22.35 -4.53 4.24
C GLU A 266 21.29 -5.61 4.40
N SER A 267 21.61 -6.71 5.09
CA SER A 267 20.65 -7.77 5.38
C SER A 267 20.72 -8.26 6.83
N TRP A 268 19.60 -8.82 7.32
CA TRP A 268 19.46 -9.39 8.67
C TRP A 268 18.33 -10.42 8.77
#